data_AF-A0A3D4HDR4-F1
#
_entry.id   AF-A0A3D4HDR4-F1
#
_cell.length_a   1.000
_cell.length_b   1.000
_cell.length_c   1.000
_cell.angle_alpha   90.00
_cell.angle_beta   90.00
_cell.angle_gamma   90.00
#
_symmetry.space_group_name_H-M   'P 1'
#
loop_
_entity.id
_entity.type
_entity.pdbx_description
1 polymer ?
#
loop_
_entity_poly.entity_id
_entity_poly.type
_entity_poly.pdbx_seq_one_letter_code
_entity_poly.pdbx_strand_id
1 'polypeptide(L)'
;MINKQKDYYIPEFDQYVKLDDVKQEYIRIYHAYFVLQWETYELCEHFQCSNAKITKAIAWVIENKGKFPPEYLLEGAIYALRERLKLNRKLLDTELAKTKFQDKRFIIELNNQLRFDEERLFKLQSITDSKPDTDAGISASSVLRLISEAQKKTS
;
A
#
# COMPACT_ATOMS: atom_id res chain seq x y z
N MET A 1 -8.88 22.18 -48.21
CA MET A 1 -9.07 20.72 -48.28
C MET A 1 -8.79 20.14 -46.91
N ILE A 2 -9.73 19.34 -46.42
CA ILE A 2 -9.96 19.05 -44.99
C ILE A 2 -8.93 18.06 -44.46
N ASN A 3 -8.25 18.48 -43.39
CA ASN A 3 -7.32 17.67 -42.61
C ASN A 3 -8.14 16.61 -41.85
N LYS A 4 -8.05 15.34 -42.26
CA LYS A 4 -8.70 14.23 -41.56
C LYS A 4 -7.93 13.94 -40.26
N GLN A 5 -8.24 14.67 -39.19
CA GLN A 5 -7.95 14.20 -37.84
C GLN A 5 -8.77 12.92 -37.63
N LYS A 6 -8.06 11.81 -37.39
CA LYS A 6 -8.68 10.56 -36.94
C LYS A 6 -9.17 10.83 -35.52
N ASP A 7 -10.47 10.95 -35.36
CA ASP A 7 -11.13 10.91 -34.06
C ASP A 7 -10.79 9.55 -33.42
N TYR A 8 -9.83 9.57 -32.49
CA TYR A 8 -9.65 8.46 -31.56
C TYR A 8 -10.81 8.52 -30.59
N TYR A 9 -11.75 7.59 -30.75
CA TYR A 9 -12.71 7.26 -29.72
C TYR A 9 -11.93 6.78 -28.49
N ILE A 10 -11.77 7.66 -27.51
CA ILE A 10 -11.37 7.29 -26.15
C ILE A 10 -12.67 6.90 -25.48
N PRO A 11 -12.90 5.61 -25.16
CA PRO A 11 -14.13 5.19 -24.50
C PRO A 11 -14.29 6.01 -23.22
N GLU A 12 -15.44 6.66 -23.11
CA GLU A 12 -15.85 7.40 -21.93
C GLU A 12 -15.60 6.54 -20.68
N PHE A 13 -14.90 7.13 -19.72
CA PHE A 13 -14.47 6.54 -18.44
C PHE A 13 -15.68 6.27 -17.51
N ASP A 14 -16.62 5.46 -17.97
CA ASP A 14 -17.77 5.02 -17.20
C ASP A 14 -17.65 3.52 -16.94
N GLN A 15 -16.89 3.19 -15.89
CA GLN A 15 -17.01 1.95 -15.11
C GLN A 15 -15.91 1.91 -14.04
N TYR A 16 -16.18 2.50 -12.88
CA TYR A 16 -15.50 2.03 -11.67
C TYR A 16 -16.00 0.61 -11.38
N VAL A 17 -15.23 -0.39 -11.84
CA VAL A 17 -15.52 -1.79 -11.54
C VAL A 17 -15.35 -1.98 -10.04
N LYS A 18 -16.46 -2.25 -9.33
CA LYS A 18 -16.39 -2.79 -7.97
C LYS A 18 -15.55 -4.06 -8.00
N LEU A 19 -14.46 -4.07 -7.25
CA LEU A 19 -13.58 -5.22 -7.17
C LEU A 19 -14.27 -6.33 -6.39
N ASP A 20 -14.24 -7.55 -6.93
CA ASP A 20 -14.64 -8.74 -6.19
C ASP A 20 -13.67 -9.01 -5.02
N ASP A 21 -14.10 -9.86 -4.09
CA ASP A 21 -13.37 -10.15 -2.86
C ASP A 21 -11.96 -10.71 -3.12
N VAL A 22 -11.78 -11.45 -4.21
CA VAL A 22 -10.47 -12.01 -4.60
C VAL A 22 -9.51 -10.92 -5.03
N LYS A 23 -9.96 -9.96 -5.84
CA LYS A 23 -9.14 -8.82 -6.26
C LYS A 23 -8.83 -7.89 -5.10
N GLN A 24 -9.77 -7.71 -4.17
CA GLN A 24 -9.50 -6.97 -2.94
C GLN A 24 -8.47 -7.68 -2.05
N GLU A 25 -8.54 -9.00 -1.92
CA GLU A 25 -7.53 -9.80 -1.23
C GLU A 25 -6.15 -9.66 -1.90
N TYR A 26 -6.08 -9.65 -3.24
CA TYR A 26 -4.82 -9.45 -3.95
C TYR A 26 -4.19 -8.09 -3.65
N ILE A 27 -5.03 -7.04 -3.55
CA ILE A 27 -4.57 -5.69 -3.17
C ILE A 27 -4.04 -5.69 -1.73
N ARG A 28 -4.70 -6.40 -0.80
CA ARG A 28 -4.21 -6.54 0.58
C ARG A 28 -2.87 -7.28 0.64
N ILE A 29 -2.72 -8.38 -0.10
CA ILE A 29 -1.45 -9.12 -0.23
C ILE A 29 -0.36 -8.21 -0.79
N TYR A 30 -0.67 -7.45 -1.84
CA TYR A 30 0.26 -6.49 -2.45
C TYR A 30 0.74 -5.45 -1.45
N HIS A 31 -0.15 -4.87 -0.63
CA HIS A 31 0.25 -3.91 0.39
C HIS A 31 1.01 -4.54 1.55
N ALA A 32 0.64 -5.74 1.98
CA ALA A 32 1.42 -6.45 2.99
C ALA A 32 2.86 -6.71 2.50
N TYR A 33 3.04 -7.05 1.23
CA TYR A 33 4.37 -7.21 0.63
C TYR A 33 5.12 -5.87 0.46
N PHE A 34 4.54 -4.86 -0.20
CA PHE A 34 5.27 -3.64 -0.57
C PHE A 34 5.26 -2.52 0.49
N VAL A 35 4.21 -2.46 1.31
CA VAL A 35 4.04 -1.43 2.34
C VAL A 35 4.53 -1.93 3.67
N LEU A 36 4.09 -3.13 4.09
CA LEU A 36 4.51 -3.71 5.37
C LEU A 36 5.85 -4.41 5.32
N GLN A 37 6.35 -4.73 4.12
CA GLN A 37 7.59 -5.47 3.90
C GLN A 37 7.56 -6.87 4.53
N TRP A 38 6.38 -7.48 4.59
CA TRP A 38 6.25 -8.85 5.06
C TRP A 38 6.95 -9.80 4.10
N GLU A 39 7.67 -10.75 4.66
CA GLU A 39 8.26 -11.84 3.91
C GLU A 39 7.17 -12.78 3.38
N THR A 40 7.51 -13.51 2.32
CA THR A 40 6.56 -14.43 1.66
C THR A 40 6.00 -15.48 2.62
N TYR A 41 6.77 -15.92 3.63
CA TYR A 41 6.28 -16.88 4.62
C TYR A 41 5.19 -16.27 5.53
N GLU A 42 5.39 -15.03 6.00
CA GLU A 42 4.42 -14.30 6.82
C GLU A 42 3.12 -14.06 6.05
N LEU A 43 3.24 -13.77 4.75
CA LEU A 43 2.09 -13.62 3.86
C LEU A 43 1.33 -14.94 3.68
N CYS A 44 2.04 -16.05 3.49
CA CYS A 44 1.39 -17.36 3.35
C CYS A 44 0.63 -17.75 4.62
N GLU A 45 1.22 -17.49 5.79
CA GLU A 45 0.60 -17.76 7.10
C GLU A 45 -0.63 -16.87 7.32
N HIS A 46 -0.49 -15.55 7.12
CA HIS A 46 -1.56 -14.61 7.40
C HIS A 46 -2.78 -14.78 6.47
N PHE A 47 -2.54 -14.92 5.16
CA PHE A 47 -3.61 -15.05 4.17
C PHE A 47 -4.03 -16.51 3.92
N GLN A 48 -3.45 -17.45 4.67
CA GLN A 48 -3.70 -18.89 4.55
C GLN A 48 -3.64 -19.37 3.10
N CYS A 49 -2.58 -18.98 2.39
CA CYS A 49 -2.45 -19.27 0.98
C CYS A 49 -1.05 -19.69 0.55
N SER A 50 -0.97 -20.31 -0.63
CA SER A 50 0.30 -20.74 -1.20
C SER A 50 1.13 -19.56 -1.71
N ASN A 51 2.45 -19.73 -1.74
CA ASN A 51 3.38 -18.79 -2.36
C ASN A 51 3.00 -18.47 -3.82
N ALA A 52 2.50 -19.47 -4.56
CA ALA A 52 1.99 -19.26 -5.92
C ALA A 52 0.83 -18.24 -5.97
N LYS A 53 -0.09 -18.27 -5.00
CA LYS A 53 -1.17 -17.27 -4.90
C LYS A 53 -0.63 -15.89 -4.55
N ILE A 54 0.37 -15.80 -3.65
CA ILE A 54 1.05 -14.53 -3.32
C ILE A 54 1.68 -13.91 -4.56
N THR A 55 2.46 -14.69 -5.31
CA THR A 55 3.13 -14.22 -6.54
C THR A 55 2.11 -13.76 -7.58
N LYS A 56 1.03 -14.53 -7.76
CA LYS A 56 -0.07 -14.19 -8.66
C LYS A 56 -0.77 -12.90 -8.25
N ALA A 57 -1.04 -12.72 -6.96
CA ALA A 57 -1.69 -11.52 -6.42
C ALA A 57 -0.85 -10.28 -6.70
N ILE A 58 0.45 -10.34 -6.40
CA ILE A 58 1.39 -9.25 -6.65
C ILE A 58 1.45 -8.89 -8.14
N ALA A 59 1.65 -9.88 -9.01
CA ALA A 59 1.71 -9.67 -10.45
C ALA A 59 0.42 -9.04 -10.97
N TRP A 60 -0.74 -9.55 -10.53
CA TRP A 60 -2.04 -9.02 -10.94
C TRP A 60 -2.20 -7.55 -10.58
N VAL A 61 -1.84 -7.14 -9.35
CA VAL A 61 -1.92 -5.72 -8.95
C VAL A 61 -0.99 -4.85 -9.79
N ILE A 62 0.24 -5.30 -10.07
CA ILE A 62 1.22 -4.56 -10.89
C ILE A 62 0.76 -4.41 -12.35
N GLU A 63 0.01 -5.37 -12.88
CA GLU A 63 -0.50 -5.36 -14.25
C GLU A 63 -1.81 -4.57 -14.37
N ASN A 64 -2.61 -4.49 -13.30
CA ASN A 64 -3.97 -3.96 -13.35
C ASN A 64 -4.18 -2.67 -12.56
N LYS A 65 -3.15 -2.09 -11.91
CA LYS A 65 -3.25 -0.83 -11.13
C LYS A 65 -3.84 0.38 -11.87
N GLY A 66 -3.84 0.38 -13.20
CA GLY A 66 -4.47 1.43 -14.01
C GLY A 66 -5.92 1.13 -14.43
N LYS A 67 -6.46 -0.03 -14.04
CA LYS A 67 -7.78 -0.53 -14.44
C LYS A 67 -8.81 -0.53 -13.30
N PHE A 68 -8.39 -0.15 -12.10
CA PHE A 68 -9.27 -0.03 -10.94
C PHE A 68 -9.00 1.30 -10.21
N PRO A 69 -9.97 1.78 -9.41
CA PRO A 69 -9.85 3.08 -8.77
C PRO A 69 -8.58 3.17 -7.89
N PRO A 70 -7.74 4.21 -8.04
CA PRO A 70 -6.55 4.43 -7.22
C PRO A 70 -6.81 4.44 -5.71
N GLU A 71 -8.04 4.75 -5.31
CA GLU A 71 -8.54 4.75 -3.94
C GLU A 71 -8.35 3.37 -3.29
N TYR A 72 -8.50 2.27 -4.01
CA TYR A 72 -8.26 0.93 -3.46
C TYR A 72 -6.80 0.71 -3.06
N LEU A 73 -5.84 1.28 -3.81
CA LEU A 73 -4.42 1.24 -3.43
C LEU A 73 -4.13 2.15 -2.24
N LEU A 74 -4.77 3.31 -2.21
CA LEU A 74 -4.57 4.29 -1.17
C LEU A 74 -5.13 3.79 0.18
N GLU A 75 -6.36 3.31 0.18
CA GLU A 75 -7.02 2.70 1.35
C GLU A 75 -6.26 1.46 1.83
N GLY A 76 -5.85 0.59 0.91
CA GLY A 76 -5.07 -0.60 1.25
C GLY A 76 -3.73 -0.26 1.90
N ALA A 77 -3.01 0.74 1.40
CA ALA A 77 -1.77 1.21 1.99
C ALA A 77 -1.98 1.86 3.38
N ILE A 78 -3.01 2.69 3.53
CA ILE A 78 -3.37 3.32 4.80
C ILE A 78 -3.74 2.26 5.85
N TYR A 79 -4.57 1.29 5.48
CA TYR A 79 -4.97 0.19 6.35
C TYR A 79 -3.75 -0.59 6.84
N ALA A 80 -2.88 -0.98 5.91
CA ALA A 80 -1.67 -1.72 6.21
C ALA A 80 -0.79 -0.98 7.22
N LEU A 81 -0.47 0.29 6.96
CA LEU A 81 0.36 1.10 7.89
C LEU A 81 -0.27 1.22 9.28
N ARG A 82 -1.58 1.40 9.37
CA ARG A 82 -2.29 1.46 10.67
C ARG A 82 -2.15 0.16 11.46
N GLU A 83 -2.30 -0.98 10.80
CA GLU A 83 -2.12 -2.28 11.45
C GLU A 83 -0.67 -2.51 11.92
N ARG A 84 0.33 -2.13 11.11
CA ARG A 84 1.74 -2.24 11.53
C ARG A 84 2.07 -1.30 12.69
N LEU A 85 1.58 -0.06 12.68
CA LEU A 85 1.74 0.88 13.79
C LEU A 85 1.15 0.31 15.09
N LYS A 86 -0.03 -0.28 15.01
CA LYS A 86 -0.69 -0.93 16.17
C LYS A 86 0.13 -2.11 16.69
N LEU A 87 0.62 -2.97 15.80
CA LEU A 87 1.45 -4.13 16.18
C LEU A 87 2.78 -3.68 16.81
N ASN A 88 3.48 -2.75 16.18
CA ASN A 88 4.78 -2.27 16.64
C ASN A 88 4.68 -1.52 17.97
N ARG A 89 3.61 -0.74 18.19
CA ARG A 89 3.34 -0.12 19.50
C ARG A 89 3.14 -1.18 20.58
N LYS A 90 2.35 -2.22 20.30
CA LYS A 90 2.15 -3.34 21.23
C LYS A 90 3.47 -4.07 21.55
N LEU A 91 4.30 -4.32 20.56
CA LEU A 91 5.62 -4.95 20.74
C LEU A 91 6.54 -4.05 21.58
N LEU A 92 6.54 -2.74 21.31
CA LEU A 92 7.33 -1.77 22.06
C LEU A 92 6.87 -1.72 23.53
N ASP A 93 5.57 -1.62 23.79
CA ASP A 93 5.01 -1.62 25.14
C ASP A 93 5.38 -2.91 25.89
N THR A 94 5.32 -4.05 25.19
CA THR A 94 5.71 -5.35 25.75
C THR A 94 7.20 -5.38 26.11
N GLU A 95 8.07 -4.86 25.26
CA GLU A 95 9.50 -4.78 25.50
C GLU A 95 9.84 -3.84 26.66
N LEU A 96 9.21 -2.66 26.70
CA LEU A 96 9.42 -1.65 27.74
C LEU A 96 8.92 -2.12 29.11
N ALA A 97 7.86 -2.94 29.14
CA ALA A 97 7.35 -3.54 30.37
C ALA A 97 8.28 -4.63 30.95
N LYS A 98 9.27 -5.12 30.20
CA LYS A 98 10.23 -6.08 30.73
C LYS A 98 11.08 -5.43 31.82
N THR A 99 11.05 -6.03 33.01
CA THR A 99 11.85 -5.58 34.15
C THR A 99 13.31 -6.06 34.11
N LYS A 100 13.62 -7.04 33.25
CA LYS A 100 14.96 -7.59 33.03
C LYS A 100 15.17 -7.87 31.54
N PHE A 101 16.40 -7.73 31.07
CA PHE A 101 16.83 -8.03 29.70
C PHE A 101 16.02 -7.31 28.60
N GLN A 102 15.83 -6.00 28.76
CA GLN A 102 15.30 -5.16 27.68
C GLN A 102 16.29 -5.14 26.51
N ASP A 103 15.82 -5.49 25.32
CA ASP A 103 16.60 -5.35 24.11
C ASP A 103 16.54 -3.90 23.61
N LYS A 104 17.57 -3.13 23.97
CA LYS A 104 17.69 -1.73 23.56
C LYS A 104 17.78 -1.57 22.04
N ARG A 105 18.36 -2.54 21.33
CA ARG A 105 18.48 -2.48 19.86
C ARG A 105 17.10 -2.66 19.24
N PHE A 106 16.33 -3.63 19.72
CA PHE A 106 14.95 -3.86 19.31
C PHE A 106 14.06 -2.63 19.56
N ILE A 107 14.19 -1.97 20.72
CA ILE A 107 13.46 -0.73 21.05
C ILE A 107 13.80 0.39 20.06
N ILE A 108 15.08 0.58 19.72
CA ILE A 108 15.51 1.62 18.76
C ILE A 108 14.92 1.31 17.37
N GLU A 109 14.98 0.05 16.96
CA GLU A 109 14.45 -0.39 15.66
C GLU A 109 12.94 -0.18 15.56
N LEU A 110 12.17 -0.59 16.59
CA LEU A 110 10.73 -0.36 16.64
C LEU A 110 10.38 1.14 16.59
N ASN A 111 11.08 1.99 17.34
CA ASN A 111 10.83 3.43 17.31
C ASN A 111 11.12 4.03 15.92
N ASN A 112 12.18 3.59 15.25
CA ASN A 112 12.48 4.03 13.88
C ASN A 112 11.39 3.61 12.90
N GLN A 113 10.91 2.36 13.00
CA GLN A 113 9.81 1.87 12.17
C GLN A 113 8.51 2.65 12.43
N LEU A 114 8.17 2.89 13.70
CA LEU A 114 6.99 3.67 14.08
C LEU A 114 7.02 5.08 13.50
N ARG A 115 8.14 5.80 13.66
CA ARG A 115 8.29 7.15 13.11
C ARG A 115 8.15 7.15 11.58
N PHE A 116 8.79 6.19 10.90
CA PHE A 116 8.72 6.08 9.46
C PHE A 116 7.28 5.82 8.97
N ASP A 117 6.55 4.95 9.67
CA ASP A 117 5.17 4.63 9.33
C ASP A 117 4.20 5.76 9.63
N GLU A 118 4.40 6.51 10.71
CA GLU A 118 3.62 7.71 11.03
C GLU A 118 3.81 8.79 9.95
N GLU A 119 5.06 9.05 9.54
CA GLU A 119 5.35 9.98 8.43
C GLU A 119 4.69 9.54 7.12
N ARG A 120 4.69 8.23 6.84
CA ARG A 120 4.12 7.67 5.61
C ARG A 120 2.59 7.70 5.64
N LEU A 121 2.00 7.35 6.77
CA LEU A 121 0.56 7.42 6.99
C LEU A 121 0.07 8.86 6.81
N PHE A 122 0.76 9.83 7.41
CA PHE A 122 0.42 11.24 7.26
C PHE A 122 0.44 11.70 5.79
N LYS A 123 1.45 11.30 5.01
CA LYS A 123 1.53 11.62 3.57
C LYS A 123 0.41 10.98 2.75
N LEU A 124 0.01 9.75 3.08
CA LEU A 124 -1.09 9.09 2.39
C LEU A 124 -2.43 9.71 2.76
N GLN A 125 -2.61 10.10 4.02
CA GLN A 125 -3.82 10.78 4.49
C GLN A 125 -3.95 12.21 3.93
N SER A 126 -2.84 12.94 3.76
CA SER A 126 -2.91 14.26 3.12
C SER A 126 -3.38 14.17 1.66
N ILE A 127 -3.12 13.07 0.97
CA ILE A 127 -3.62 12.81 -0.39
C ILE A 127 -5.13 12.54 -0.38
N THR A 128 -5.66 11.86 0.65
CA THR A 128 -7.11 11.66 0.79
C THR A 128 -7.86 12.93 1.21
N ASP A 129 -7.25 13.73 2.08
CA ASP A 129 -7.89 14.93 2.66
C ASP A 129 -7.85 16.14 1.72
N SER A 130 -6.89 16.15 0.79
CA SER A 130 -6.88 17.07 -0.35
C SER A 130 -8.03 16.70 -1.27
N LYS A 131 -9.21 17.30 -1.04
CA LYS A 131 -10.35 17.20 -1.95
C LYS A 131 -9.86 17.38 -3.40
N PRO A 132 -10.34 16.58 -4.36
CA PRO A 132 -10.03 16.75 -5.77
C PRO A 132 -10.80 17.97 -6.30
N ASP A 133 -10.46 19.17 -5.84
CA ASP A 133 -10.76 20.40 -6.56
C ASP A 133 -9.67 20.56 -7.62
N THR A 134 -9.79 19.82 -8.71
CA THR A 134 -9.24 20.07 -10.07
C THR A 134 -9.21 18.74 -10.84
N ASP A 135 -9.43 18.81 -12.15
CA ASP A 135 -9.45 17.73 -13.15
C ASP A 135 -8.17 16.84 -13.24
N ALA A 136 -7.31 16.86 -12.23
CA ALA A 136 -6.13 16.02 -12.09
C ALA A 136 -6.37 14.95 -11.02
N GLY A 137 -7.18 13.93 -11.36
CA GLY A 137 -7.35 12.74 -10.52
C GLY A 137 -6.01 12.13 -10.13
N ILE A 138 -5.90 11.64 -8.90
CA ILE A 138 -4.69 10.99 -8.37
C ILE A 138 -4.34 9.81 -9.27
N SER A 139 -3.31 9.93 -10.11
CA SER A 139 -2.93 8.83 -10.99
C SER A 139 -2.39 7.66 -10.15
N ALA A 140 -2.79 6.42 -10.47
CA ALA A 140 -2.26 5.22 -9.80
C ALA A 140 -0.72 5.17 -9.86
N SER A 141 -0.13 5.68 -10.93
CA SER A 141 1.31 5.86 -11.12
C SER A 141 1.94 6.73 -10.02
N SER A 142 1.27 7.82 -9.61
CA SER A 142 1.71 8.71 -8.54
C SER A 142 1.71 8.00 -7.18
N VAL A 143 0.65 7.22 -6.90
CA VAL A 143 0.53 6.43 -5.66
C VAL A 143 1.68 5.41 -5.57
N LEU A 144 1.92 4.68 -6.66
CA LEU A 144 2.96 3.66 -6.72
C LEU A 144 4.37 4.26 -6.66
N ARG A 145 4.57 5.44 -7.26
CA ARG A 145 5.85 6.15 -7.17
C ARG A 145 6.15 6.53 -5.73
N LEU A 146 5.16 7.01 -4.97
CA LEU A 146 5.32 7.31 -3.54
C LEU A 146 5.58 6.05 -2.70
N ILE A 147 4.94 4.93 -3.05
CA ILE A 147 5.23 3.63 -2.42
C ILE A 147 6.68 3.22 -2.70
N SER A 148 7.17 3.39 -3.93
CA SER A 148 8.52 2.98 -4.35
C SER A 148 9.64 3.92 -3.90
N GLU A 149 9.45 5.24 -3.97
CA GLU A 149 10.44 6.24 -3.50
C GLU A 149 10.71 6.11 -2.00
N ALA A 150 9.71 5.66 -1.25
CA ALA A 150 9.86 5.35 0.17
C ALA A 150 10.79 4.14 0.44
N GLN A 151 11.00 3.22 -0.50
CA GLN A 151 11.95 2.10 -0.33
C GLN A 151 13.42 2.56 -0.41
N LYS A 152 13.71 3.59 -1.20
CA LYS A 152 15.09 4.04 -1.47
C LYS A 152 15.78 4.75 -0.30
N LYS A 153 15.03 5.19 0.71
CA LYS A 153 15.61 5.87 1.89
C LYS A 153 16.00 4.93 3.04
N THR A 154 15.70 3.64 2.91
CA THR A 154 15.98 2.59 3.91
C THR A 154 17.13 1.66 3.51
N SER A 155 17.82 1.94 2.40
CA SER A 155 19.05 1.24 1.98
C SER A 155 20.28 2.12 2.14
#